data_AF-A0A3B7LHR8-F1
#
_entry.id   AF-A0A3B7LHR8-F1
#
_cell.length_a   1.000
_cell.length_b   1.000
_cell.length_c   1.000
_cell.angle_alpha   90.00
_cell.angle_beta   90.00
_cell.angle_gamma   90.00
#
_symmetry.space_group_name_H-M   'P 1'
#
loop_
_entity.id
_entity.type
_entity.pdbx_description
1 polymer ?
#
loop_
_entity_poly.entity_id
_entity_poly.type
_entity_poly.pdbx_seq_one_letter_code
_entity_poly.pdbx_strand_id
1 'polypeptide(L)'
;MSLRIEVLSGLGDKAPAAILVEAEGRRLLLDAGGALHPGQSIAWAEGLDVDAVLISHDHFDHIGGVSALPAELPLYCAPSVAAALPSGREWRALPERGQCRIAGIPVTTGQAGHSLGGVWLHLGIGDGVFYSGDACRESLLFPFDEPPPARVALLDASYGSYDTLQAQCREAIAQRLSGPRVLPVPVSGRALEMALWLDELGVVWNLDDACRAGLEALLRLPRTLRRQGQDDAIRRLLEASRPDSPTLWLVADRDDDPEDWPGYRLLHTGYLTPRRQRQRIAGEVDWQRWNVHLRLSHMRGLVQQLGAEQVTPLFTTEVREVNELLTTDEPLLSEEDSDAAG
;
A
#
# COMPACT_ATOMS: atom_id res chain seq x y z
N MET A 1 22.07 -0.25 -24.61
CA MET A 1 21.64 -1.51 -23.98
C MET A 1 20.13 -1.46 -23.86
N SER A 2 19.40 -2.50 -24.26
CA SER A 2 17.94 -2.46 -24.24
C SER A 2 17.42 -2.75 -22.84
N LEU A 3 16.75 -1.78 -22.23
CA LEU A 3 15.84 -2.00 -21.11
C LEU A 3 14.64 -2.81 -21.61
N ARG A 4 14.29 -3.87 -20.89
CA ARG A 4 13.02 -4.59 -21.07
C ARG A 4 12.32 -4.70 -19.73
N ILE A 5 11.03 -4.38 -19.73
CA ILE A 5 10.16 -4.52 -18.56
C ILE A 5 9.03 -5.46 -18.96
N GLU A 6 8.79 -6.48 -18.13
CA GLU A 6 7.71 -7.43 -18.30
C GLU A 6 6.91 -7.51 -16.99
N VAL A 7 5.63 -7.15 -17.05
CA VAL A 7 4.73 -7.28 -15.91
C VAL A 7 4.21 -8.72 -15.89
N LEU A 8 4.83 -9.57 -15.09
CA LEU A 8 4.46 -10.98 -14.96
C LEU A 8 3.12 -11.13 -14.22
N SER A 9 2.83 -10.22 -13.30
CA SER A 9 1.56 -10.10 -12.58
C SER A 9 1.35 -8.68 -12.06
N GLY A 10 0.09 -8.28 -11.85
CA GLY A 10 -0.28 -6.93 -11.39
C GLY A 10 -0.73 -5.97 -12.49
N LEU A 11 -0.88 -6.40 -13.75
CA LEU A 11 -1.48 -5.61 -14.82
C LEU A 11 -2.87 -6.14 -15.18
N GLY A 12 -3.87 -5.26 -15.24
CA GLY A 12 -5.23 -5.62 -15.66
C GLY A 12 -6.11 -6.24 -14.56
N ASP A 13 -5.60 -6.36 -13.34
CA ASP A 13 -6.32 -6.88 -12.17
C ASP A 13 -5.65 -6.38 -10.87
N LYS A 14 -6.37 -6.41 -9.73
CA LYS A 14 -5.74 -6.33 -8.40
C LYS A 14 -5.14 -7.70 -8.08
N ALA A 15 -3.98 -7.93 -8.70
CA ALA A 15 -3.24 -9.18 -8.67
C ALA A 15 -1.92 -9.03 -7.91
N PRO A 16 -1.30 -10.15 -7.50
CA PRO A 16 -0.03 -10.12 -6.78
C PRO A 16 1.05 -9.41 -7.61
N ALA A 17 1.85 -8.55 -7.00
CA ALA A 17 2.88 -7.79 -7.71
C ALA A 17 4.06 -8.68 -8.12
N ALA A 18 4.38 -8.69 -9.42
CA ALA A 18 5.59 -9.30 -9.94
C ALA A 18 5.99 -8.63 -11.25
N ILE A 19 7.03 -7.80 -11.21
CA ILE A 19 7.52 -7.06 -12.38
C ILE A 19 8.99 -7.43 -12.64
N LEU A 20 9.26 -7.99 -13.80
CA LEU A 20 10.60 -8.32 -14.25
C LEU A 20 11.22 -7.13 -14.99
N VAL A 21 12.41 -6.71 -14.57
CA VAL A 21 13.23 -5.69 -15.23
C VAL A 21 14.52 -6.34 -15.70
N GLU A 22 14.74 -6.33 -17.02
CA GLU A 22 15.98 -6.78 -17.64
C GLU A 22 16.77 -5.57 -18.18
N ALA A 23 17.99 -5.40 -17.69
CA ALA A 23 18.89 -4.34 -18.13
C ALA A 23 20.35 -4.70 -17.81
N GLU A 24 21.29 -4.24 -18.62
CA GLU A 24 22.73 -4.42 -18.37
C GLU A 24 23.17 -5.89 -18.17
N GLY A 25 22.44 -6.84 -18.78
CA GLY A 25 22.67 -8.28 -18.61
C GLY A 25 22.21 -8.83 -17.25
N ARG A 26 21.40 -8.07 -16.51
CA ARG A 26 20.81 -8.43 -15.22
C ARG A 26 19.30 -8.50 -15.31
N ARG A 27 18.72 -9.32 -14.45
CA ARG A 27 17.29 -9.59 -14.33
C ARG A 27 16.87 -9.36 -12.88
N LEU A 28 16.15 -8.28 -12.62
CA LEU A 28 15.66 -7.93 -11.29
C LEU A 28 14.15 -8.15 -11.23
N LEU A 29 13.66 -8.74 -10.14
CA LEU A 29 12.23 -8.80 -9.85
C LEU A 29 11.87 -7.66 -8.86
N LEU A 30 10.88 -6.86 -9.21
CA LEU A 30 10.26 -5.89 -8.31
C LEU A 30 8.99 -6.51 -7.75
N ASP A 31 8.98 -6.67 -6.42
CA ASP A 31 8.01 -7.42 -5.62
C ASP A 31 7.84 -8.90 -6.00
N ALA A 32 7.36 -9.67 -5.03
CA ALA A 32 7.09 -11.11 -5.15
C ALA A 32 5.78 -11.41 -4.43
N GLY A 33 4.67 -11.04 -5.06
CA GLY A 33 3.34 -11.02 -4.46
C GLY A 33 2.68 -12.39 -4.24
N GLY A 34 1.99 -12.54 -3.12
CA GLY A 34 1.14 -13.71 -2.84
C GLY A 34 -0.31 -13.52 -3.29
N ALA A 35 -1.02 -14.63 -3.49
CA ALA A 35 -2.44 -14.63 -3.83
C ALA A 35 -3.32 -14.00 -2.74
N LEU A 36 -4.11 -12.98 -3.08
CA LEU A 36 -5.01 -12.27 -2.16
C LEU A 36 -6.26 -13.09 -1.79
N HIS A 37 -6.59 -14.10 -2.58
CA HIS A 37 -7.70 -15.00 -2.32
C HIS A 37 -7.44 -16.38 -2.94
N PRO A 38 -8.14 -17.43 -2.45
CA PRO A 38 -8.05 -18.76 -3.06
C PRO A 38 -8.34 -18.71 -4.56
N GLY A 39 -7.51 -19.41 -5.34
CA GLY A 39 -7.63 -19.51 -6.80
C GLY A 39 -6.97 -18.40 -7.60
N GLN A 40 -6.43 -17.34 -6.98
CA GLN A 40 -5.62 -16.36 -7.68
C GLN A 40 -4.24 -16.95 -8.01
N SER A 41 -3.75 -16.73 -9.23
CA SER A 41 -2.51 -17.35 -9.73
C SER A 41 -1.26 -16.66 -9.17
N ILE A 42 -0.25 -17.47 -8.82
CA ILE A 42 1.15 -17.06 -8.59
C ILE A 42 2.10 -17.78 -9.54
N ALA A 43 1.60 -18.26 -10.69
CA ALA A 43 2.38 -19.01 -11.67
C ALA A 43 3.56 -18.22 -12.25
N TRP A 44 3.57 -16.89 -12.08
CA TRP A 44 4.70 -16.03 -12.43
C TRP A 44 6.01 -16.44 -11.73
N ALA A 45 5.94 -17.14 -10.60
CA ALA A 45 7.12 -17.62 -9.86
C ALA A 45 7.75 -18.89 -10.48
N GLU A 46 7.00 -19.64 -11.30
CA GLU A 46 7.46 -20.91 -11.87
C GLU A 46 8.57 -20.68 -12.90
N GLY A 47 9.73 -21.32 -12.68
CA GLY A 47 10.87 -21.22 -13.59
C GLY A 47 11.48 -19.82 -13.68
N LEU A 48 11.19 -18.94 -12.71
CA LEU A 48 11.71 -17.58 -12.69
C LEU A 48 13.24 -17.59 -12.52
N ASP A 49 13.93 -17.09 -13.54
CA ASP A 49 15.38 -16.85 -13.53
C ASP A 49 15.64 -15.36 -13.33
N VAL A 50 16.12 -14.96 -12.16
CA VAL A 50 16.43 -13.56 -11.80
C VAL A 50 17.67 -13.50 -10.90
N ASP A 51 18.42 -12.40 -10.96
CA ASP A 51 19.61 -12.17 -10.14
C ASP A 51 19.27 -11.71 -8.71
N ALA A 52 18.14 -11.01 -8.53
CA ALA A 52 17.71 -10.48 -7.24
C ALA A 52 16.22 -10.09 -7.24
N VAL A 53 15.65 -10.05 -6.03
CA VAL A 53 14.29 -9.57 -5.75
C VAL A 53 14.36 -8.34 -4.87
N LEU A 54 13.63 -7.28 -5.22
CA LEU A 54 13.48 -6.07 -4.42
C LEU A 54 12.03 -5.97 -3.96
N ILE A 55 11.81 -5.97 -2.65
CA ILE A 55 10.47 -5.85 -2.04
C ILE A 55 10.24 -4.40 -1.62
N SER A 56 9.15 -3.82 -2.09
CA SER A 56 8.72 -2.45 -1.80
C SER A 56 8.18 -2.32 -0.37
N HIS A 57 7.32 -3.25 0.06
CA HIS A 57 6.69 -3.22 1.39
C HIS A 57 6.14 -4.60 1.83
N ASP A 58 5.50 -4.62 3.00
CA ASP A 58 5.21 -5.83 3.78
C ASP A 58 3.84 -6.46 3.53
N HIS A 59 3.02 -5.93 2.62
CA HIS A 59 1.71 -6.52 2.34
C HIS A 59 1.82 -7.80 1.53
N PHE A 60 0.89 -8.72 1.78
CA PHE A 60 0.97 -10.08 1.27
C PHE A 60 0.98 -10.16 -0.26
N ASP A 61 0.27 -9.28 -0.95
CA ASP A 61 0.27 -9.15 -2.40
C ASP A 61 1.56 -8.58 -2.99
N HIS A 62 2.54 -8.20 -2.17
CA HIS A 62 3.87 -7.75 -2.59
C HIS A 62 5.00 -8.67 -2.09
N ILE A 63 4.78 -9.43 -1.00
CA ILE A 63 5.82 -10.27 -0.38
C ILE A 63 5.47 -11.77 -0.29
N GLY A 64 4.20 -12.15 -0.35
CA GLY A 64 3.74 -13.52 -0.05
C GLY A 64 4.27 -14.59 -1.00
N GLY A 65 4.60 -14.21 -2.23
CA GLY A 65 5.20 -15.07 -3.25
C GLY A 65 6.67 -15.42 -3.01
N VAL A 66 7.35 -14.74 -2.06
CA VAL A 66 8.73 -15.08 -1.66
C VAL A 66 8.84 -16.55 -1.22
N SER A 67 7.78 -17.09 -0.62
CA SER A 67 7.71 -18.50 -0.20
C SER A 67 7.83 -19.51 -1.36
N ALA A 68 7.55 -19.10 -2.60
CA ALA A 68 7.65 -19.93 -3.79
C ALA A 68 9.01 -19.77 -4.52
N LEU A 69 9.89 -18.88 -4.05
CA LEU A 69 11.17 -18.59 -4.69
C LEU A 69 12.33 -19.41 -4.07
N PRO A 70 13.42 -19.67 -4.83
CA PRO A 70 14.60 -20.36 -4.30
C PRO A 70 15.18 -19.65 -3.06
N ALA A 71 15.57 -20.43 -2.04
CA ALA A 71 16.01 -19.92 -0.74
C ALA A 71 17.28 -19.06 -0.81
N GLU A 72 18.13 -19.32 -1.79
CA GLU A 72 19.40 -18.66 -2.07
C GLU A 72 19.27 -17.37 -2.91
N LEU A 73 18.10 -17.13 -3.51
CA LEU A 73 17.88 -15.96 -4.36
C LEU A 73 18.01 -14.67 -3.54
N PRO A 74 18.94 -13.74 -3.87
CA PRO A 74 19.14 -12.52 -3.10
C PRO A 74 17.88 -11.68 -3.02
N LEU A 75 17.43 -11.39 -1.81
CA LEU A 75 16.27 -10.53 -1.53
C LEU A 75 16.70 -9.24 -0.86
N TYR A 76 16.12 -8.12 -1.28
CA TYR A 76 16.36 -6.79 -0.73
C TYR A 76 15.06 -6.17 -0.26
N CYS A 77 15.03 -5.67 0.97
CA CYS A 77 13.88 -4.96 1.53
C CYS A 77 14.34 -4.01 2.64
N ALA A 78 13.48 -3.07 3.02
CA ALA A 78 13.71 -2.26 4.21
C ALA A 78 13.79 -3.14 5.47
N PRO A 79 14.62 -2.79 6.46
CA PRO A 79 14.71 -3.53 7.72
C PRO A 79 13.38 -3.79 8.43
N SER A 80 12.43 -2.86 8.41
CA SER A 80 11.11 -3.07 9.02
C SER A 80 10.25 -4.08 8.25
N VAL A 81 10.41 -4.15 6.92
CA VAL A 81 9.69 -5.08 6.03
C VAL A 81 10.19 -6.51 6.22
N ALA A 82 11.46 -6.69 6.61
CA ALA A 82 12.06 -8.00 6.80
C ALA A 82 11.34 -8.89 7.83
N ALA A 83 10.63 -8.28 8.79
CA ALA A 83 9.84 -9.02 9.80
C ALA A 83 8.65 -9.79 9.18
N ALA A 84 8.20 -9.42 7.98
CA ALA A 84 7.13 -10.08 7.25
C ALA A 84 7.63 -11.21 6.31
N LEU A 85 8.95 -11.38 6.18
CA LEU A 85 9.52 -12.45 5.35
C LEU A 85 9.29 -13.83 5.98
N PRO A 86 9.25 -14.90 5.16
CA PRO A 86 9.27 -16.26 5.68
C PRO A 86 10.43 -16.50 6.66
N SER A 87 10.17 -17.24 7.73
CA SER A 87 11.18 -17.53 8.76
C SER A 87 12.44 -18.15 8.14
N GLY A 88 13.61 -17.61 8.47
CA GLY A 88 14.90 -18.07 7.97
C GLY A 88 15.26 -17.59 6.56
N ARG A 89 14.41 -16.82 5.89
CA ARG A 89 14.74 -16.19 4.60
C ARG A 89 15.84 -15.17 4.79
N GLU A 90 16.98 -15.39 4.12
CA GLU A 90 18.05 -14.40 4.06
C GLU A 90 17.62 -13.18 3.24
N TRP A 91 18.02 -12.01 3.71
CA TRP A 91 17.73 -10.73 3.06
C TRP A 91 18.90 -9.77 3.26
N ARG A 92 18.92 -8.72 2.43
CA ARG A 92 19.89 -7.64 2.47
C ARG A 92 19.15 -6.32 2.57
N ALA A 93 19.72 -5.38 3.32
CA ALA A 93 19.07 -4.10 3.53
C ALA A 93 18.96 -3.30 2.22
N LEU A 94 17.74 -2.94 1.89
CA LEU A 94 17.42 -1.82 1.01
C LEU A 94 17.25 -0.58 1.91
N PRO A 95 17.87 0.56 1.59
CA PRO A 95 17.70 1.75 2.42
C PRO A 95 16.25 2.24 2.37
N GLU A 96 15.74 2.75 3.48
CA GLU A 96 14.41 3.38 3.51
C GLU A 96 14.38 4.75 2.79
N ARG A 97 15.57 5.35 2.64
CA ARG A 97 15.87 6.55 1.87
C ARG A 97 17.31 6.51 1.40
N GLY A 98 17.56 6.83 0.14
CA GLY A 98 18.92 7.00 -0.39
C GLY A 98 19.23 6.06 -1.54
N GLN A 99 20.51 5.74 -1.72
CA GLN A 99 21.01 5.03 -2.89
C GLN A 99 21.80 3.78 -2.52
N CYS A 100 21.65 2.74 -3.33
CA CYS A 100 22.47 1.54 -3.27
C CYS A 100 22.70 0.99 -4.70
N ARG A 101 23.37 -0.17 -4.79
CA ARG A 101 23.53 -0.90 -6.06
C ARG A 101 23.11 -2.34 -5.88
N ILE A 102 22.22 -2.83 -6.74
CA ILE A 102 21.72 -4.20 -6.73
C ILE A 102 22.10 -4.88 -8.04
N ALA A 103 22.85 -5.97 -7.97
CA ALA A 103 23.42 -6.67 -9.14
C ALA A 103 24.22 -5.76 -10.12
N GLY A 104 24.67 -4.59 -9.65
CA GLY A 104 25.34 -3.59 -10.48
C GLY A 104 24.43 -2.47 -10.98
N ILE A 105 23.11 -2.54 -10.82
CA ILE A 105 22.16 -1.50 -11.19
C ILE A 105 22.05 -0.47 -10.05
N PRO A 106 22.16 0.85 -10.30
CA PRO A 106 21.88 1.87 -9.30
C PRO A 106 20.39 1.85 -8.89
N VAL A 107 20.13 1.85 -7.58
CA VAL A 107 18.77 1.89 -7.04
C VAL A 107 18.67 3.04 -6.04
N THR A 108 17.68 3.90 -6.23
CA THR A 108 17.29 4.94 -5.26
C THR A 108 15.97 4.56 -4.63
N THR A 109 15.80 4.83 -3.35
CA THR A 109 14.57 4.61 -2.61
C THR A 109 14.15 5.84 -1.83
N GLY A 110 12.85 5.93 -1.59
CA GLY A 110 12.24 6.88 -0.66
C GLY A 110 10.91 6.33 -0.15
N GLN A 111 10.37 6.95 0.89
CA GLN A 111 9.13 6.53 1.53
C GLN A 111 7.95 6.60 0.56
N ALA A 112 7.13 5.54 0.52
CA ALA A 112 5.94 5.44 -0.33
C ALA A 112 4.65 5.93 0.35
N GLY A 113 4.69 6.28 1.64
CA GLY A 113 3.54 6.79 2.38
C GLY A 113 2.41 5.78 2.64
N HIS A 114 2.61 4.51 2.31
CA HIS A 114 1.56 3.48 2.35
C HIS A 114 1.58 2.62 3.64
N SER A 115 2.74 2.09 4.00
CA SER A 115 2.89 1.17 5.13
C SER A 115 4.23 1.36 5.87
N LEU A 116 4.44 0.58 6.93
CA LEU A 116 5.59 0.68 7.82
C LEU A 116 6.93 0.38 7.11
N GLY A 117 7.65 1.44 6.74
CA GLY A 117 8.92 1.36 6.03
C GLY A 117 8.78 0.90 4.57
N GLY A 118 7.57 0.99 4.01
CA GLY A 118 7.35 0.82 2.58
C GLY A 118 8.06 1.90 1.76
N VAL A 119 8.67 1.50 0.66
CA VAL A 119 9.44 2.37 -0.23
C VAL A 119 8.99 2.26 -1.67
N TRP A 120 9.10 3.37 -2.40
CA TRP A 120 9.14 3.33 -3.86
C TRP A 120 10.58 3.02 -4.32
N LEU A 121 10.72 2.51 -5.53
CA LEU A 121 12.01 2.16 -6.15
C LEU A 121 12.24 3.01 -7.40
N HIS A 122 13.45 3.51 -7.56
CA HIS A 122 13.92 4.13 -8.81
C HIS A 122 15.19 3.43 -9.28
N LEU A 123 15.16 2.85 -10.47
CA LEU A 123 16.31 2.21 -11.09
C LEU A 123 16.98 3.20 -12.04
N GLY A 124 18.27 3.43 -11.84
CA GLY A 124 19.11 4.30 -12.67
C GLY A 124 19.49 3.66 -14.00
N ILE A 125 18.51 3.19 -14.77
CA ILE A 125 18.66 2.56 -16.09
C ILE A 125 18.14 3.52 -17.15
N GLY A 126 18.97 3.86 -18.15
CA GLY A 126 18.61 4.86 -19.16
C GLY A 126 18.24 6.20 -18.52
N ASP A 127 17.07 6.72 -18.88
CA ASP A 127 16.51 7.96 -18.30
C ASP A 127 15.64 7.71 -17.04
N GLY A 128 15.80 6.55 -16.39
CA GLY A 128 15.15 6.20 -15.13
C GLY A 128 13.88 5.36 -15.28
N VAL A 129 13.74 4.38 -14.38
CA VAL A 129 12.53 3.55 -14.21
C VAL A 129 12.04 3.71 -12.77
N PHE A 130 10.86 4.29 -12.60
CA PHE A 130 10.20 4.45 -11.31
C PHE A 130 9.15 3.35 -11.11
N TYR A 131 9.16 2.73 -9.92
CA TYR A 131 8.14 1.81 -9.46
C TYR A 131 7.64 2.26 -8.10
N SER A 132 6.35 2.57 -7.98
CA SER A 132 5.81 3.11 -6.73
C SER A 132 5.67 2.09 -5.60
N GLY A 133 5.62 0.77 -5.90
CA GLY A 133 4.94 -0.17 -5.00
C GLY A 133 3.48 0.23 -4.83
N ASP A 134 2.88 -0.07 -3.67
CA ASP A 134 1.67 0.64 -3.22
C ASP A 134 2.08 1.97 -2.55
N ALA A 135 1.38 3.05 -2.87
CA ALA A 135 1.80 4.40 -2.47
C ALA A 135 0.64 5.30 -2.05
N CYS A 136 0.86 6.16 -1.06
CA CYS A 136 -0.15 7.13 -0.60
C CYS A 136 0.48 8.49 -0.29
N ARG A 137 -0.13 9.57 -0.77
CA ARG A 137 0.30 10.95 -0.46
C ARG A 137 -0.46 11.59 0.72
N GLU A 138 -1.57 11.00 1.13
CA GLU A 138 -2.48 11.54 2.16
C GLU A 138 -2.29 10.93 3.55
N SER A 139 -1.34 10.02 3.73
CA SER A 139 -1.12 9.38 5.03
C SER A 139 -0.83 10.40 6.13
N LEU A 140 -1.43 10.19 7.30
CA LEU A 140 -1.19 10.94 8.53
C LEU A 140 0.16 10.58 9.17
N LEU A 141 0.67 9.38 8.89
CA LEU A 141 1.80 8.78 9.60
C LEU A 141 3.04 8.59 8.74
N PHE A 142 2.84 8.20 7.48
CA PHE A 142 3.92 7.83 6.59
C PHE A 142 4.23 8.99 5.63
N PRO A 143 5.50 9.43 5.55
CA PRO A 143 5.92 10.39 4.54
C PRO A 143 5.82 9.78 3.14
N PHE A 144 5.61 10.61 2.13
CA PHE A 144 5.87 10.27 0.74
C PHE A 144 7.03 11.12 0.26
N ASP A 145 8.11 10.50 -0.20
CA ASP A 145 9.29 11.23 -0.67
C ASP A 145 9.21 11.52 -2.16
N GLU A 146 9.65 12.70 -2.56
CA GLU A 146 9.70 13.08 -3.98
C GLU A 146 10.73 12.21 -4.72
N PRO A 147 10.30 11.41 -5.72
CA PRO A 147 11.24 10.64 -6.54
C PRO A 147 12.00 11.53 -7.52
N PRO A 148 13.21 11.11 -7.93
CA PRO A 148 13.92 11.75 -9.04
C PRO A 148 13.20 11.52 -10.38
N PRO A 149 13.50 12.31 -11.43
CA PRO A 149 12.94 12.11 -12.76
C PRO A 149 13.10 10.68 -13.27
N ALA A 150 12.10 10.20 -14.01
CA ALA A 150 12.10 8.88 -14.62
C ALA A 150 11.26 8.88 -15.90
N ARG A 151 11.86 8.46 -17.01
CA ARG A 151 11.17 8.31 -18.29
C ARG A 151 10.06 7.25 -18.25
N VAL A 152 10.26 6.19 -17.46
CA VAL A 152 9.27 5.11 -17.28
C VAL A 152 8.71 5.14 -15.87
N ALA A 153 7.39 5.12 -15.72
CA ALA A 153 6.68 5.07 -14.45
C ALA A 153 5.73 3.87 -14.39
N LEU A 154 5.93 3.02 -13.38
CA LEU A 154 5.08 1.90 -13.01
C LEU A 154 4.35 2.31 -11.73
N LEU A 155 3.07 2.64 -11.84
CA LEU A 155 2.33 3.37 -10.79
C LEU A 155 1.25 2.51 -10.14
N ASP A 156 1.10 2.66 -8.83
CA ASP A 156 -0.05 2.20 -8.05
C ASP A 156 -1.31 2.89 -8.56
N ALA A 157 -2.09 2.15 -9.32
CA ALA A 157 -3.41 2.57 -9.75
C ALA A 157 -4.49 1.73 -9.07
N SER A 158 -4.26 1.20 -7.86
CA SER A 158 -5.21 0.31 -7.16
C SER A 158 -6.64 0.86 -7.05
N TYR A 159 -6.82 2.19 -7.13
CA TYR A 159 -8.13 2.84 -7.17
C TYR A 159 -8.57 3.40 -8.53
N GLY A 160 -7.83 3.13 -9.60
CA GLY A 160 -8.19 3.51 -10.96
C GLY A 160 -8.40 5.02 -11.09
N SER A 161 -9.57 5.40 -11.59
CA SER A 161 -9.99 6.79 -11.77
C SER A 161 -10.43 7.52 -10.47
N TYR A 162 -10.41 6.85 -9.31
CA TYR A 162 -10.90 7.41 -8.04
C TYR A 162 -10.10 8.64 -7.58
N ASP A 163 -10.82 9.70 -7.19
CA ASP A 163 -10.19 10.96 -6.78
C ASP A 163 -10.75 11.61 -5.51
N THR A 164 -11.55 10.89 -4.71
CA THR A 164 -12.07 11.41 -3.43
C THR A 164 -10.97 11.51 -2.36
N LEU A 165 -10.91 12.63 -1.65
CA LEU A 165 -9.93 12.89 -0.60
C LEU A 165 -10.11 11.97 0.62
N GLN A 166 -9.02 11.76 1.34
CA GLN A 166 -9.04 10.97 2.57
C GLN A 166 -9.88 11.60 3.68
N ALA A 167 -9.98 12.95 3.73
CA ALA A 167 -10.89 13.64 4.65
C ALA A 167 -12.35 13.25 4.43
N GLN A 168 -12.80 13.24 3.17
CA GLN A 168 -14.16 12.84 2.78
C GLN A 168 -14.40 11.34 3.06
N CYS A 169 -13.39 10.49 2.84
CA CYS A 169 -13.45 9.07 3.22
C CYS A 169 -13.71 8.91 4.73
N ARG A 170 -13.00 9.66 5.58
CA ARG A 170 -13.18 9.63 7.05
C ARG A 170 -14.58 10.08 7.46
N GLU A 171 -15.10 11.14 6.87
CA GLU A 171 -16.47 11.60 7.12
C GLU A 171 -17.51 10.53 6.76
N ALA A 172 -17.36 9.89 5.60
CA ALA A 172 -18.25 8.82 5.17
C ALA A 172 -18.17 7.58 6.09
N ILE A 173 -16.99 7.23 6.61
CA ILE A 173 -16.85 6.15 7.59
C ILE A 173 -17.49 6.55 8.92
N ALA A 174 -17.27 7.77 9.41
CA ALA A 174 -17.83 8.24 10.68
C ALA A 174 -19.37 8.08 10.74
N GLN A 175 -20.05 8.37 9.62
CA GLN A 175 -21.51 8.19 9.49
C GLN A 175 -21.97 6.74 9.67
N ARG A 176 -21.06 5.75 9.52
CA ARG A 176 -21.35 4.32 9.68
C ARG A 176 -21.01 3.77 11.06
N LEU A 177 -20.41 4.57 11.95
CA LEU A 177 -19.96 4.12 13.28
C LEU A 177 -21.02 4.26 14.39
N SER A 178 -22.29 4.47 14.05
CA SER A 178 -23.39 4.70 15.00
C SER A 178 -23.85 3.47 15.81
N GLY A 179 -23.26 2.29 15.58
CA GLY A 179 -23.57 1.06 16.29
C GLY A 179 -22.34 0.16 16.41
N PRO A 180 -22.46 -1.03 17.03
CA PRO A 180 -21.32 -1.93 17.26
C PRO A 180 -20.61 -2.34 15.97
N ARG A 181 -19.35 -1.95 15.79
CA ARG A 181 -18.55 -2.22 14.59
C ARG A 181 -17.28 -3.01 14.88
N VAL A 182 -16.85 -3.78 13.88
CA VAL A 182 -15.51 -4.35 13.79
C VAL A 182 -14.91 -3.91 12.46
N LEU A 183 -13.72 -3.31 12.50
CA LEU A 183 -12.98 -2.85 11.33
C LEU A 183 -11.77 -3.76 11.15
N PRO A 184 -11.84 -4.78 10.27
CA PRO A 184 -10.67 -5.56 9.88
C PRO A 184 -9.73 -4.70 9.01
N VAL A 185 -8.45 -4.68 9.38
CA VAL A 185 -7.44 -3.82 8.78
C VAL A 185 -6.07 -4.50 8.67
N PRO A 186 -5.26 -4.15 7.66
CA PRO A 186 -3.83 -4.49 7.66
C PRO A 186 -3.14 -3.82 8.86
N VAL A 187 -2.35 -4.60 9.61
CA VAL A 187 -1.62 -4.15 10.81
C VAL A 187 -0.65 -3.02 10.48
N SER A 188 0.08 -3.16 9.37
CA SER A 188 0.97 -2.15 8.82
C SER A 188 0.20 -1.27 7.83
N GLY A 189 0.23 0.05 8.04
CA GLY A 189 -0.53 1.00 7.24
C GLY A 189 -1.79 1.49 7.97
N ARG A 190 -2.96 1.17 7.43
CA ARG A 190 -4.25 1.77 7.81
C ARG A 190 -4.63 1.60 9.29
N ALA A 191 -4.33 0.46 9.93
CA ALA A 191 -4.65 0.27 11.34
C ALA A 191 -4.08 1.40 12.21
N LEU A 192 -2.87 1.85 11.90
CA LEU A 192 -2.15 2.84 12.69
C LEU A 192 -2.78 4.22 12.54
N GLU A 193 -3.21 4.58 11.34
CA GLU A 193 -3.87 5.85 11.07
C GLU A 193 -5.31 5.89 11.61
N MET A 194 -6.04 4.78 11.49
CA MET A 194 -7.37 4.65 12.05
C MET A 194 -7.36 4.75 13.57
N ALA A 195 -6.36 4.19 14.25
CA ALA A 195 -6.24 4.29 15.70
C ALA A 195 -6.18 5.76 16.17
N LEU A 196 -5.39 6.61 15.50
CA LEU A 196 -5.33 8.05 15.80
C LEU A 196 -6.67 8.74 15.51
N TRP A 197 -7.24 8.47 14.35
CA TRP A 197 -8.51 9.08 13.94
C TRP A 197 -9.68 8.71 14.87
N LEU A 198 -9.76 7.46 15.32
CA LEU A 198 -10.81 6.99 16.23
C LEU A 198 -10.70 7.63 17.62
N ASP A 199 -9.48 7.88 18.08
CA ASP A 199 -9.23 8.59 19.35
C ASP A 199 -9.65 10.05 19.26
N GLU A 200 -9.35 10.73 18.15
CA GLU A 200 -9.84 12.08 17.86
C GLU A 200 -11.36 12.16 17.76
N LEU A 201 -12.00 11.12 17.21
CA LEU A 201 -13.46 11.04 17.09
C LEU A 201 -14.16 10.85 18.45
N GLY A 202 -13.44 10.40 19.49
CA GLY A 202 -13.97 10.23 20.83
C GLY A 202 -14.98 9.10 20.98
N VAL A 203 -14.95 8.11 20.08
CA VAL A 203 -15.81 6.92 20.17
C VAL A 203 -15.31 5.95 21.25
N VAL A 204 -16.17 5.04 21.73
CA VAL A 204 -15.75 3.99 22.66
C VAL A 204 -15.18 2.82 21.86
N TRP A 205 -13.86 2.75 21.75
CA TRP A 205 -13.18 1.78 20.88
C TRP A 205 -12.01 1.06 21.56
N ASN A 206 -11.60 -0.07 20.98
CA ASN A 206 -10.40 -0.81 21.34
C ASN A 206 -9.74 -1.42 20.09
N LEU A 207 -8.48 -1.84 20.22
CA LEU A 207 -7.72 -2.52 19.19
C LEU A 207 -7.11 -3.82 19.72
N ASP A 208 -6.86 -4.76 18.80
CA ASP A 208 -6.17 -6.00 19.15
C ASP A 208 -4.65 -5.80 19.36
N ASP A 209 -4.01 -6.85 19.88
CA ASP A 209 -2.58 -6.86 20.19
C ASP A 209 -1.71 -6.68 18.94
N ALA A 210 -2.16 -7.16 17.79
CA ALA A 210 -1.41 -7.04 16.54
C ALA A 210 -1.36 -5.58 16.06
N CYS A 211 -2.51 -4.89 16.04
CA CYS A 211 -2.58 -3.47 15.72
C CYS A 211 -1.81 -2.61 16.73
N ARG A 212 -1.89 -2.96 18.04
CA ARG A 212 -1.10 -2.33 19.09
C ARG A 212 0.41 -2.49 18.84
N ALA A 213 0.87 -3.70 18.53
CA ALA A 213 2.28 -3.95 18.22
C ALA A 213 2.75 -3.16 16.99
N GLY A 214 1.88 -2.93 16.00
CA GLY A 214 2.15 -2.07 14.86
C GLY A 214 2.41 -0.60 15.25
N LEU A 215 1.64 -0.04 16.20
CA LEU A 215 1.86 1.32 16.71
C LEU A 215 3.20 1.43 17.46
N GLU A 216 3.56 0.41 18.23
CA GLU A 216 4.86 0.37 18.88
C GLU A 216 6.00 0.26 17.86
N ALA A 217 5.85 -0.57 16.82
CA ALA A 217 6.82 -0.72 15.75
C ALA A 217 7.04 0.61 15.01
N LEU A 218 5.96 1.36 14.75
CA LEU A 218 6.04 2.72 14.24
C LEU A 218 6.86 3.61 15.18
N LEU A 219 6.60 3.61 16.49
CA LEU A 219 7.37 4.44 17.43
C LEU A 219 8.87 4.09 17.48
N ARG A 220 9.24 2.83 17.22
CA ARG A 220 10.64 2.37 17.13
C ARG A 220 11.36 2.85 15.87
N LEU A 221 10.64 3.18 14.80
CA LEU A 221 11.27 3.72 13.59
C LEU A 221 11.98 5.05 13.88
N PRO A 222 13.11 5.33 13.20
CA PRO A 222 13.73 6.64 13.20
C PRO A 222 12.71 7.76 12.92
N ARG A 223 12.87 8.91 13.61
CA ARG A 223 11.98 10.07 13.45
C ARG A 223 11.89 10.56 12.00
N THR A 224 12.94 10.38 11.22
CA THR A 224 13.01 10.78 9.80
C THR A 224 12.14 9.93 8.87
N LEU A 225 11.64 8.77 9.34
CA LEU A 225 10.79 7.88 8.56
C LEU A 225 9.30 8.03 8.90
N ARG A 226 8.92 9.06 9.66
CA ARG A 226 7.56 9.27 10.16
C ARG A 226 7.16 10.73 10.08
N ARG A 227 5.87 10.99 9.88
CA ARG A 227 5.35 12.35 9.92
C ARG A 227 5.43 12.93 11.33
N GLN A 228 5.77 14.21 11.41
CA GLN A 228 5.92 14.92 12.67
C GLN A 228 4.56 15.17 13.34
N GLY A 229 4.56 15.31 14.67
CA GLY A 229 3.39 15.73 15.45
C GLY A 229 2.50 14.59 15.99
N GLN A 230 2.68 13.35 15.53
CA GLN A 230 1.80 12.24 15.90
C GLN A 230 2.31 11.38 17.07
N ASP A 231 3.58 11.52 17.43
CA ASP A 231 4.24 10.63 18.39
C ASP A 231 3.64 10.63 19.79
N ASP A 232 3.31 11.82 20.30
CA ASP A 232 2.74 11.94 21.63
C ASP A 232 1.29 11.41 21.66
N ALA A 233 0.56 11.57 20.55
CA ALA A 233 -0.75 10.95 20.40
C ALA A 233 -0.65 9.42 20.39
N ILE A 234 0.31 8.86 19.65
CA ILE A 234 0.55 7.41 19.63
C ILE A 234 0.96 6.88 21.02
N ARG A 235 1.80 7.59 21.77
CA ARG A 235 2.16 7.17 23.14
C ARG A 235 0.95 7.19 24.08
N ARG A 236 0.16 8.27 24.05
CA ARG A 236 -1.11 8.34 24.82
C ARG A 236 -2.05 7.20 24.44
N LEU A 237 -2.19 6.90 23.16
CA LEU A 237 -2.98 5.78 22.66
C LEU A 237 -2.57 4.44 23.27
N LEU A 238 -1.25 4.19 23.33
CA LEU A 238 -0.66 2.96 23.85
C LEU A 238 -0.77 2.84 25.37
N GLU A 239 -0.67 3.95 26.09
CA GLU A 239 -0.77 4.01 27.56
C GLU A 239 -2.23 4.04 28.05
N ALA A 240 -3.17 4.43 27.20
CA ALA A 240 -4.59 4.53 27.56
C ALA A 240 -5.19 3.17 27.94
N SER A 241 -5.92 3.16 29.06
CA SER A 241 -6.80 2.05 29.41
C SER A 241 -7.91 1.96 28.37
N ARG A 242 -8.15 0.76 27.83
CA ARG A 242 -9.19 0.51 26.84
C ARG A 242 -10.33 -0.31 27.45
N PRO A 243 -11.58 -0.11 26.99
CA PRO A 243 -12.71 -0.89 27.48
C PRO A 243 -12.64 -2.34 26.98
N ASP A 244 -13.02 -3.29 27.83
CA ASP A 244 -13.16 -4.70 27.47
C ASP A 244 -14.37 -4.97 26.56
N SER A 245 -15.33 -4.05 26.54
CA SER A 245 -16.54 -4.12 25.71
C SER A 245 -16.73 -2.81 24.94
N PRO A 246 -15.87 -2.54 23.94
CA PRO A 246 -15.98 -1.33 23.13
C PRO A 246 -17.21 -1.39 22.20
N THR A 247 -17.65 -0.23 21.73
CA THR A 247 -18.59 -0.16 20.60
C THR A 247 -17.90 -0.38 19.25
N LEU A 248 -16.57 -0.23 19.19
CA LEU A 248 -15.80 -0.41 17.97
C LEU A 248 -14.51 -1.19 18.24
N TRP A 249 -14.31 -2.26 17.48
CA TRP A 249 -13.06 -2.99 17.42
C TRP A 249 -12.27 -2.64 16.16
N LEU A 250 -10.99 -2.33 16.31
CA LEU A 250 -10.02 -2.26 15.22
C LEU A 250 -9.11 -3.48 15.31
N VAL A 251 -9.16 -4.36 14.32
CA VAL A 251 -8.52 -5.68 14.41
C VAL A 251 -7.71 -6.00 13.16
N ALA A 252 -6.66 -6.78 13.32
CA ALA A 252 -5.93 -7.34 12.19
C ALA A 252 -6.91 -8.13 11.32
N ASP A 253 -6.83 -7.94 10.00
CA ASP A 253 -7.63 -8.73 9.06
C ASP A 253 -7.13 -10.18 9.04
N ARG A 254 -7.91 -11.07 9.68
CA ARG A 254 -7.67 -12.51 9.77
C ARG A 254 -8.65 -13.29 8.89
N ASP A 255 -9.35 -12.60 7.99
CA ASP A 255 -10.44 -13.14 7.19
C ASP A 255 -11.63 -13.68 8.03
N ASP A 256 -11.90 -13.03 9.19
CA ASP A 256 -13.01 -13.30 10.12
C ASP A 256 -14.39 -13.08 9.46
N ASP A 257 -15.37 -13.94 9.74
CA ASP A 257 -16.74 -13.84 9.23
C ASP A 257 -17.69 -13.18 10.26
N PRO A 258 -18.90 -12.74 9.87
CA PRO A 258 -19.84 -12.11 10.80
C PRO A 258 -20.17 -12.94 12.05
N GLU A 259 -20.12 -14.28 11.92
CA GLU A 259 -20.37 -15.23 13.01
C GLU A 259 -19.30 -15.19 14.11
N ASP A 260 -18.07 -14.78 13.77
CA ASP A 260 -16.96 -14.64 14.73
C ASP A 260 -17.14 -13.41 15.64
N TRP A 261 -18.05 -12.50 15.26
CA TRP A 261 -18.26 -11.22 15.93
C TRP A 261 -19.74 -11.00 16.32
N PRO A 262 -20.30 -11.87 17.19
CA PRO A 262 -21.70 -11.79 17.59
C PRO A 262 -22.02 -10.44 18.24
N GLY A 263 -23.06 -9.78 17.73
CA GLY A 263 -23.49 -8.45 18.21
C GLY A 263 -22.76 -7.28 17.57
N TYR A 264 -21.79 -7.52 16.69
CA TYR A 264 -21.11 -6.48 15.90
C TYR A 264 -21.37 -6.68 14.41
N ARG A 265 -21.16 -5.62 13.63
CA ARG A 265 -21.21 -5.66 12.17
C ARG A 265 -19.86 -5.29 11.58
N LEU A 266 -19.33 -6.16 10.72
CA LEU A 266 -18.07 -5.94 10.01
C LEU A 266 -18.21 -4.76 9.04
N LEU A 267 -17.28 -3.83 9.13
CA LEU A 267 -17.12 -2.70 8.21
C LEU A 267 -15.74 -2.78 7.57
N HIS A 268 -15.68 -3.31 6.35
CA HIS A 268 -14.45 -3.35 5.58
C HIS A 268 -14.15 -1.99 4.97
N THR A 269 -12.87 -1.63 4.93
CA THR A 269 -12.45 -0.28 4.52
C THR A 269 -11.40 -0.25 3.41
N GLY A 270 -11.01 -1.42 2.89
CA GLY A 270 -10.03 -1.58 1.81
C GLY A 270 -10.52 -2.48 0.68
N TYR A 271 -9.59 -3.13 -0.01
CA TYR A 271 -9.88 -4.16 -0.99
C TYR A 271 -10.82 -5.24 -0.41
N LEU A 272 -11.74 -5.73 -1.24
CA LEU A 272 -12.63 -6.83 -0.90
C LEU A 272 -12.30 -8.02 -1.79
N THR A 273 -11.97 -9.16 -1.16
CA THR A 273 -11.88 -10.44 -1.88
C THR A 273 -13.22 -10.79 -2.53
N PRO A 274 -13.25 -11.65 -3.56
CA PRO A 274 -14.50 -12.07 -4.19
C PRO A 274 -15.54 -12.62 -3.20
N ARG A 275 -15.09 -13.26 -2.11
CA ARG A 275 -15.97 -13.70 -1.00
C ARG A 275 -16.63 -12.51 -0.31
N ARG A 276 -15.83 -11.51 0.11
CA ARG A 276 -16.36 -10.30 0.78
C ARG A 276 -17.26 -9.46 -0.12
N GLN A 277 -16.98 -9.42 -1.42
CA GLN A 277 -17.87 -8.76 -2.38
C GLN A 277 -19.26 -9.41 -2.39
N ARG A 278 -19.34 -10.75 -2.37
CA ARG A 278 -20.63 -11.47 -2.28
C ARG A 278 -21.36 -11.17 -0.96
N GLN A 279 -20.66 -11.21 0.18
CA GLN A 279 -21.25 -10.89 1.49
C GLN A 279 -21.76 -9.46 1.55
N ARG A 280 -21.03 -8.50 0.96
CA ARG A 280 -21.48 -7.11 0.84
C ARG A 280 -22.76 -7.01 0.01
N ILE A 281 -22.82 -7.68 -1.14
CA ILE A 281 -24.02 -7.70 -2.01
C ILE A 281 -25.22 -8.33 -1.27
N ALA A 282 -24.98 -9.37 -0.49
CA ALA A 282 -25.99 -10.01 0.36
C ALA A 282 -26.40 -9.17 1.59
N GLY A 283 -25.71 -8.07 1.89
CA GLY A 283 -25.99 -7.21 3.05
C GLY A 283 -25.48 -7.76 4.37
N GLU A 284 -24.59 -8.76 4.36
CA GLU A 284 -24.00 -9.38 5.55
C GLU A 284 -22.91 -8.50 6.18
N VAL A 285 -22.13 -7.82 5.34
CA VAL A 285 -21.05 -6.90 5.76
C VAL A 285 -21.21 -5.54 5.11
N ASP A 286 -20.66 -4.51 5.75
CA ASP A 286 -20.61 -3.17 5.18
C ASP A 286 -19.24 -2.88 4.57
N TRP A 287 -19.21 -1.91 3.66
CA TRP A 287 -17.98 -1.42 3.07
C TRP A 287 -17.99 0.09 2.91
N GLN A 288 -16.90 0.73 3.30
CA GLN A 288 -16.65 2.16 3.07
C GLN A 288 -15.15 2.41 3.00
N ARG A 289 -14.66 2.92 1.86
CA ARG A 289 -13.23 3.09 1.61
C ARG A 289 -12.57 4.04 2.62
N TRP A 290 -11.39 3.65 3.06
CA TRP A 290 -10.34 4.52 3.59
C TRP A 290 -9.21 4.58 2.56
N ASN A 291 -8.89 5.76 2.06
CA ASN A 291 -7.85 5.97 1.08
C ASN A 291 -6.46 5.65 1.67
N VAL A 292 -5.80 4.65 1.08
CA VAL A 292 -4.39 4.31 1.34
C VAL A 292 -3.58 4.16 0.06
N HIS A 293 -4.11 4.59 -1.09
CA HIS A 293 -3.43 4.51 -2.38
C HIS A 293 -3.39 5.87 -3.07
N LEU A 294 -2.72 5.94 -4.21
CA LEU A 294 -2.72 7.13 -5.05
C LEU A 294 -4.14 7.36 -5.60
N ARG A 295 -4.57 8.61 -5.50
CA ARG A 295 -5.74 9.11 -6.22
C ARG A 295 -5.34 9.47 -7.65
N LEU A 296 -6.30 9.63 -8.54
CA LEU A 296 -6.03 10.07 -9.92
C LEU A 296 -5.21 11.37 -9.95
N SER A 297 -5.58 12.37 -9.13
CA SER A 297 -4.83 13.62 -9.00
C SER A 297 -3.36 13.40 -8.59
N HIS A 298 -3.10 12.45 -7.68
CA HIS A 298 -1.73 12.14 -7.25
C HIS A 298 -0.92 11.46 -8.34
N MET A 299 -1.52 10.50 -9.06
CA MET A 299 -0.86 9.83 -10.16
C MET A 299 -0.48 10.82 -11.27
N ARG A 300 -1.40 11.73 -11.65
CA ARG A 300 -1.12 12.78 -12.65
C ARG A 300 0.02 13.70 -12.21
N GLY A 301 -0.01 14.16 -10.96
CA GLY A 301 1.07 14.96 -10.40
C GLY A 301 2.41 14.23 -10.39
N LEU A 302 2.43 12.92 -10.10
CA LEU A 302 3.64 12.10 -10.16
C LEU A 302 4.16 11.93 -11.60
N VAL A 303 3.30 11.66 -12.57
CA VAL A 303 3.70 11.56 -13.99
C VAL A 303 4.39 12.85 -14.44
N GLN A 304 3.80 14.00 -14.11
CA GLN A 304 4.38 15.32 -14.43
C GLN A 304 5.70 15.57 -13.69
N GLN A 305 5.75 15.29 -12.38
CA GLN A 305 6.96 15.46 -11.56
C GLN A 305 8.12 14.59 -12.06
N LEU A 306 7.84 13.35 -12.47
CA LEU A 306 8.82 12.42 -13.01
C LEU A 306 9.29 12.81 -14.42
N GLY A 307 8.47 13.57 -15.17
CA GLY A 307 8.67 13.75 -16.61
C GLY A 307 8.50 12.43 -17.38
N ALA A 308 7.58 11.57 -16.92
CA ALA A 308 7.43 10.23 -17.47
C ALA A 308 6.80 10.28 -18.87
N GLU A 309 7.44 9.61 -19.83
CA GLU A 309 6.94 9.44 -21.20
C GLU A 309 6.21 8.10 -21.38
N GLN A 310 6.47 7.13 -20.51
CA GLN A 310 5.86 5.81 -20.53
C GLN A 310 5.29 5.51 -19.15
N VAL A 311 3.99 5.26 -19.09
CA VAL A 311 3.27 5.03 -17.84
C VAL A 311 2.51 3.71 -17.92
N THR A 312 2.67 2.88 -16.90
CA THR A 312 1.93 1.63 -16.72
C THR A 312 1.16 1.71 -15.39
N PRO A 313 -0.18 1.86 -15.43
CA PRO A 313 -1.00 1.76 -14.23
C PRO A 313 -1.13 0.29 -13.82
N LEU A 314 -0.63 -0.03 -12.63
CA LEU A 314 -0.64 -1.37 -12.04
C LEU A 314 -1.81 -1.51 -11.06
N PHE A 315 -2.16 -2.76 -10.76
CA PHE A 315 -3.10 -3.17 -9.72
C PHE A 315 -4.56 -2.75 -9.97
N THR A 316 -4.91 -2.50 -11.23
CA THR A 316 -6.25 -2.07 -11.64
C THR A 316 -6.77 -2.81 -12.85
N THR A 317 -8.08 -2.97 -12.91
CA THR A 317 -8.80 -3.43 -14.10
C THR A 317 -9.02 -2.30 -15.12
N GLU A 318 -8.90 -1.03 -14.70
CA GLU A 318 -9.16 0.16 -15.51
C GLU A 318 -7.92 0.65 -16.31
N VAL A 319 -7.00 -0.25 -16.67
CA VAL A 319 -5.66 0.09 -17.22
C VAL A 319 -5.74 1.10 -18.36
N ARG A 320 -6.62 0.87 -19.33
CA ARG A 320 -6.76 1.73 -20.52
C ARG A 320 -7.28 3.12 -20.16
N GLU A 321 -8.36 3.17 -19.39
CA GLU A 321 -9.00 4.42 -18.97
C GLU A 321 -8.06 5.26 -18.11
N VAL A 322 -7.40 4.65 -17.13
CA VAL A 322 -6.40 5.33 -16.30
C VAL A 322 -5.26 5.86 -17.17
N ASN A 323 -4.72 5.06 -18.09
CA ASN A 323 -3.63 5.51 -18.95
C ASN A 323 -4.04 6.70 -19.84
N GLU A 324 -5.24 6.68 -20.41
CA GLU A 324 -5.81 7.81 -21.16
C GLU A 324 -5.91 9.07 -20.27
N LEU A 325 -6.39 8.94 -19.02
CA LEU A 325 -6.48 10.06 -18.07
C LEU A 325 -5.12 10.60 -17.60
N LEU A 326 -4.10 9.74 -17.51
CA LEU A 326 -2.75 10.13 -17.12
C LEU A 326 -1.96 10.81 -18.25
N THR A 327 -2.33 10.56 -19.51
CA THR A 327 -1.65 11.09 -20.69
C THR A 327 -2.37 12.29 -21.33
N THR A 328 -3.56 12.65 -20.82
CA THR A 328 -4.34 13.80 -21.30
C THR A 328 -3.89 15.09 -20.60
N ASP A 329 -3.60 16.14 -21.38
CA ASP A 329 -3.17 17.46 -20.87
C ASP A 329 -4.32 18.31 -20.28
N GLU A 330 -5.56 17.84 -20.32
CA GLU A 330 -6.70 18.58 -19.77
C GLU A 330 -6.64 18.62 -18.23
N PRO A 331 -6.68 19.81 -17.60
CA PRO A 331 -6.68 19.91 -16.15
C PRO A 331 -7.86 19.14 -15.56
N LEU A 332 -7.63 18.40 -14.48
CA LEU A 332 -8.72 17.88 -13.66
C LEU A 332 -9.53 19.09 -13.21
N LEU A 333 -10.83 19.10 -13.49
CA LEU A 333 -11.74 20.12 -12.98
C LEU A 333 -11.60 20.11 -11.46
N SER A 334 -10.93 21.11 -10.91
CA SER A 334 -10.94 21.36 -9.48
C SER A 334 -12.35 21.78 -9.10
N GLU A 335 -13.10 20.93 -8.42
CA GLU A 335 -14.25 21.37 -7.62
C GLU A 335 -13.72 22.11 -6.37
N GLU A 336 -13.04 23.23 -6.60
CA GLU A 336 -12.77 24.27 -5.61
C GLU A 336 -13.14 25.60 -6.27
N ASP A 337 -14.44 25.88 -6.31
CA ASP A 337 -15.05 27.22 -6.21
C ASP A 337 -16.57 27.10 -6.47
N SER A 338 -17.29 26.66 -5.45
CA SER A 338 -18.74 26.88 -5.33
C SER A 338 -19.06 27.38 -3.93
N ASP A 339 -18.35 28.41 -3.50
CA ASP A 339 -18.75 29.29 -2.41
C ASP A 339 -18.39 30.73 -2.76
N ALA A 340 -19.10 31.31 -3.72
CA ALA A 340 -19.30 32.75 -3.80
C ALA A 340 -20.46 33.13 -4.74
N ALA A 341 -21.45 33.80 -4.15
CA ALA A 341 -22.43 34.71 -4.76
C ALA A 341 -23.64 34.12 -5.50
N GLY A 342 -24.78 34.19 -4.82
CA GLY A 342 -26.14 34.07 -5.33
C GLY A 342 -27.16 34.29 -4.24
#